data_AF-A0A4Y2L0W3-F1
#
_entry.id   AF-A0A4Y2L0W3-F1
#
_cell.length_a   1.000
_cell.length_b   1.000
_cell.length_c   1.000
_cell.angle_alpha   90.00
_cell.angle_beta   90.00
_cell.angle_gamma   90.00
#
_symmetry.space_group_name_H-M   'P 1'
#
loop_
_entity.id
_entity.type
_entity.pdbx_description
1 polymer ?
#
loop_
_entity_poly.entity_id
_entity_poly.type
_entity_poly.pdbx_seq_one_letter_code
_entity_poly.pdbx_strand_id
1 'polypeptide(L)'
;MYISQNEQLHIYDGTLWRRTKTLKSKRFEIPQLKKKPGTNLPSPTDLEKAEIIADHLESQFTPNDFGDPNTERTVEKSIREFKKEIRTSKFKKVQPSEIICFIKHIKINKAPGIDSIANKMLKNLPLKIILKLTEIFNHMLKFRHFPNCWKTARVLPILKPGKDPTHPVSYRRISLLPTLSKLGEKLILNRHFTVLVKNSDSTSRKFQDGVPQGGILAPIIFVLYMNDIPQVRNIMISLYADDTAILSQGKTSDKAIVPLQNYLKNLEAWLVRWKIKLNVDRTEAILFNRKNDDWPKVKVYGTPIEWKKRSEIFGGCSG
;
A
#
# COMPACT_ATOMS: atom_id res chain seq x y z
N MET A 1 -9.07 -21.25 -24.57
CA MET A 1 -8.88 -19.83 -24.97
C MET A 1 -8.63 -19.85 -26.47
N TYR A 2 -9.65 -19.58 -27.29
CA TYR A 2 -9.51 -19.59 -28.75
C TYR A 2 -8.64 -18.40 -29.16
N ILE A 3 -7.52 -18.70 -29.82
CA ILE A 3 -6.54 -17.75 -30.34
C ILE A 3 -7.00 -17.40 -31.76
N SER A 4 -7.26 -16.13 -32.06
CA SER A 4 -7.47 -15.73 -33.47
C SER A 4 -6.14 -15.89 -34.20
N GLN A 5 -6.17 -16.57 -35.35
CA GLN A 5 -4.98 -16.98 -36.10
C GLN A 5 -4.31 -15.84 -36.92
N ASN A 6 -4.80 -14.59 -36.84
CA ASN A 6 -4.37 -13.51 -37.74
C ASN A 6 -3.97 -12.23 -36.98
N GLU A 7 -2.92 -12.27 -36.16
CA GLU A 7 -2.26 -11.04 -35.67
C GLU A 7 -0.93 -10.88 -36.45
N GLN A 8 -0.84 -9.88 -37.33
CA GLN A 8 0.42 -9.53 -37.99
C GLN A 8 1.39 -8.98 -36.94
N LEU A 9 2.57 -9.60 -36.81
CA LEU A 9 3.57 -9.24 -35.81
C LEU A 9 4.56 -8.23 -36.39
N HIS A 10 4.55 -7.01 -35.86
CA HIS A 10 5.49 -5.96 -36.22
C HIS A 10 6.41 -5.60 -35.04
N ILE A 11 7.63 -5.18 -35.40
CA ILE A 11 8.68 -4.81 -34.44
C ILE A 11 8.38 -3.43 -33.80
N TYR A 12 7.78 -2.52 -34.57
CA TYR A 12 7.63 -1.11 -34.18
C TYR A 12 6.33 -0.77 -33.42
N ASP A 13 5.31 -1.63 -33.47
CA ASP A 13 4.03 -1.40 -32.80
C ASP A 13 3.89 -2.17 -31.45
N GLY A 14 4.97 -2.86 -31.06
CA GLY A 14 5.04 -3.67 -29.84
C GLY A 14 4.18 -4.93 -29.85
N THR A 15 3.58 -5.34 -30.98
CA THR A 15 2.84 -6.60 -31.11
C THR A 15 3.79 -7.80 -30.96
N LEU A 16 4.96 -7.75 -31.60
CA LEU A 16 6.00 -8.77 -31.43
C LEU A 16 6.46 -8.87 -29.97
N TRP A 17 6.66 -7.74 -29.29
CA TRP A 17 7.03 -7.72 -27.86
C TRP A 17 5.92 -8.32 -26.98
N ARG A 18 4.65 -7.97 -27.21
CA ARG A 18 3.51 -8.53 -26.48
C ARG A 18 3.39 -10.04 -26.69
N ARG A 19 3.56 -10.52 -27.92
CA ARG A 19 3.55 -11.94 -28.26
C ARG A 19 4.72 -12.68 -27.60
N THR A 20 5.93 -12.14 -27.74
CA THR A 20 7.14 -12.70 -27.13
C THR A 20 7.04 -12.76 -25.62
N LYS A 21 6.53 -11.70 -24.97
CA LYS A 21 6.30 -11.66 -23.52
C LYS A 21 5.25 -12.67 -23.07
N THR A 22 4.21 -12.88 -23.87
CA THR A 22 3.18 -13.89 -23.58
C THR A 22 3.72 -15.31 -23.73
N LEU A 23 4.54 -15.58 -24.74
CA LEU A 23 5.20 -16.88 -24.95
C LEU A 23 6.29 -17.16 -23.90
N LYS A 24 7.03 -16.13 -23.48
CA LYS A 24 8.04 -16.22 -22.40
C LYS A 24 7.44 -16.21 -21.00
N SER A 25 6.17 -15.78 -20.86
CA SER A 25 5.43 -15.82 -19.60
C SER A 25 5.11 -17.27 -19.25
N LYS A 26 6.07 -17.97 -18.62
CA LYS A 26 5.77 -19.21 -17.90
C LYS A 26 4.66 -18.90 -16.90
N ARG A 27 3.53 -19.60 -16.99
CA ARG A 27 2.52 -19.57 -15.92
C ARG A 27 3.22 -20.08 -14.68
N PHE A 28 3.40 -19.21 -13.70
CA PHE A 28 4.07 -19.56 -12.47
C PHE A 28 3.10 -20.38 -11.63
N GLU A 29 3.31 -21.70 -11.62
CA GLU A 29 2.62 -22.58 -10.69
C GLU A 29 3.31 -22.52 -9.33
N ILE A 30 2.51 -22.40 -8.27
CA ILE A 30 3.03 -22.43 -6.90
C ILE A 30 3.49 -23.87 -6.62
N PRO A 31 4.78 -24.10 -6.34
CA PRO A 31 5.30 -25.42 -6.05
C PRO A 31 4.76 -25.93 -4.69
N GLN A 32 5.12 -27.15 -4.31
CA GLN A 32 4.82 -27.64 -2.98
C GLN A 32 5.46 -26.72 -1.93
N LEU A 33 4.64 -26.30 -0.97
CA LEU A 33 5.09 -25.46 0.13
C LEU A 33 5.55 -26.35 1.28
N LYS A 34 6.70 -26.01 1.88
CA LYS A 34 7.18 -26.70 3.07
C LYS A 34 6.27 -26.32 4.26
N LYS A 35 5.55 -27.28 4.84
CA LYS A 35 4.91 -27.11 6.15
C LYS A 35 5.99 -26.90 7.23
N LYS A 36 5.58 -26.51 8.45
CA LYS A 36 6.46 -26.31 9.62
C LYS A 36 7.61 -27.35 9.68
N PRO A 37 8.80 -26.98 10.17
CA PRO A 37 9.93 -27.90 10.26
C PRO A 37 9.52 -29.15 11.05
N GLY A 38 9.55 -30.32 10.40
CA GLY A 38 9.28 -31.63 11.04
C GLY A 38 8.10 -32.44 10.51
N THR A 39 7.22 -31.90 9.65
CA THR A 39 6.12 -32.68 9.04
C THR A 39 6.43 -33.06 7.59
N ASN A 40 6.85 -34.31 7.37
CA ASN A 40 7.11 -34.90 6.04
C ASN A 40 5.82 -35.29 5.29
N LEU A 41 4.80 -34.42 5.28
CA LEU A 41 3.64 -34.60 4.41
C LEU A 41 3.71 -33.61 3.24
N PRO A 42 3.73 -34.06 1.97
CA PRO A 42 3.64 -33.16 0.83
C PRO A 42 2.27 -32.49 0.86
N SER A 43 2.20 -31.16 0.72
CA SER A 43 0.92 -30.47 0.48
C SER A 43 0.56 -30.58 -1.01
N PRO A 44 -0.34 -31.48 -1.45
CA PRO A 44 -0.45 -31.84 -2.86
C PRO A 44 -1.49 -31.01 -3.61
N THR A 45 -2.41 -30.31 -2.93
CA THR A 45 -3.55 -29.62 -3.55
C THR A 45 -3.40 -28.09 -3.54
N ASP A 46 -4.02 -27.41 -4.52
CA ASP A 46 -4.02 -25.95 -4.58
C ASP A 46 -4.77 -25.30 -3.42
N LEU A 47 -5.75 -26.01 -2.83
CA LEU A 47 -6.45 -25.57 -1.61
C LEU A 47 -5.47 -25.52 -0.42
N GLU A 48 -4.71 -26.58 -0.18
CA GLU A 48 -3.75 -26.59 0.93
C GLU A 48 -2.66 -25.52 0.77
N LYS A 49 -2.18 -25.29 -0.47
CA LYS A 49 -1.24 -24.19 -0.74
C LYS A 49 -1.85 -22.84 -0.40
N ALA A 50 -3.13 -22.64 -0.73
CA ALA A 50 -3.84 -21.40 -0.43
C ALA A 50 -3.99 -21.19 1.08
N GLU A 51 -4.37 -22.22 1.84
CA GLU A 51 -4.49 -22.15 3.31
C GLU A 51 -3.14 -21.85 3.97
N ILE A 52 -2.05 -22.55 3.58
CA ILE A 52 -0.70 -22.28 4.14
C ILE A 52 -0.27 -20.83 3.92
N ILE A 53 -0.55 -20.28 2.74
CA ILE A 53 -0.26 -18.87 2.44
C ILE A 53 -1.18 -17.96 3.24
N ALA A 54 -2.47 -18.30 3.39
CA ALA A 54 -3.44 -17.53 4.15
C ALA A 54 -3.05 -17.45 5.64
N ASP A 55 -2.75 -18.58 6.27
CA ASP A 55 -2.27 -18.69 7.66
C ASP A 55 -0.99 -17.86 7.86
N HIS A 56 -0.04 -17.97 6.92
CA HIS A 56 1.18 -17.18 6.97
C HIS A 56 0.85 -15.68 6.90
N LEU A 57 0.00 -15.26 5.96
CA LEU A 57 -0.40 -13.85 5.85
C LEU A 57 -1.11 -13.39 7.13
N GLU A 58 -2.05 -14.15 7.68
CA GLU A 58 -2.74 -13.81 8.92
C GLU A 58 -1.75 -13.58 10.07
N SER A 59 -0.78 -14.48 10.23
CA SER A 59 0.28 -14.34 11.24
C SER A 59 1.13 -13.06 11.08
N GLN A 60 1.24 -12.51 9.87
CA GLN A 60 1.97 -11.26 9.61
C GLN A 60 1.12 -10.00 9.88
N PHE A 61 -0.21 -10.12 9.92
CA PHE A 61 -1.14 -8.99 10.02
C PHE A 61 -1.93 -8.98 11.33
N THR A 62 -1.37 -9.54 12.40
CA THR A 62 -1.93 -9.43 13.75
C THR A 62 -1.74 -8.01 14.28
N PRO A 63 -2.74 -7.43 15.00
CA PRO A 63 -2.55 -6.17 15.71
C PRO A 63 -1.33 -6.25 16.62
N ASN A 64 -0.55 -5.17 16.64
CA ASN A 64 0.55 -5.04 17.60
C ASN A 64 -0.02 -4.89 19.01
N ASP A 65 0.53 -5.64 19.95
CA ASP A 65 0.14 -5.72 21.36
C ASP A 65 0.76 -4.61 22.23
N PHE A 66 1.76 -3.91 21.70
CA PHE A 66 2.33 -2.72 22.33
C PHE A 66 1.53 -1.46 21.99
N GLY A 67 1.64 -0.43 22.85
CA GLY A 67 0.94 0.84 22.67
C GLY A 67 1.05 1.74 23.90
N ASP A 68 0.62 3.00 23.73
CA ASP A 68 0.42 3.93 24.84
C ASP A 68 -1.06 3.96 25.25
N PRO A 69 -1.43 3.51 26.48
CA PRO A 69 -2.83 3.43 26.93
C PRO A 69 -3.56 4.78 26.90
N ASN A 70 -2.85 5.89 27.12
CA ASN A 70 -3.45 7.22 27.08
C ASN A 70 -3.83 7.63 25.66
N THR A 71 -2.99 7.31 24.69
CA THR A 71 -3.27 7.52 23.27
C THR A 71 -4.44 6.66 22.83
N GLU A 72 -4.51 5.39 23.25
CA GLU A 72 -5.65 4.53 22.94
C GLU A 72 -6.97 5.12 23.43
N ARG A 73 -7.04 5.51 24.72
CA ARG A 73 -8.24 6.18 25.27
C ARG A 73 -8.60 7.46 24.51
N THR A 74 -7.60 8.23 24.10
CA THR A 74 -7.80 9.46 23.31
C THR A 74 -8.39 9.15 21.94
N VAL A 75 -7.82 8.19 21.22
CA VAL A 75 -8.30 7.74 19.91
C VAL A 75 -9.73 7.20 20.01
N GLU A 76 -10.01 6.35 21.00
CA GLU A 76 -11.35 5.84 21.23
C GLU A 76 -12.36 6.95 21.53
N LYS A 77 -11.98 7.93 22.35
CA LYS A 77 -12.81 9.10 22.65
C LYS A 77 -13.11 9.88 21.36
N SER A 78 -12.10 10.17 20.54
CA SER A 78 -12.28 10.85 19.26
C SER A 78 -13.18 10.06 18.29
N ILE A 79 -13.07 8.72 18.25
CA ILE A 79 -13.96 7.88 17.43
C ILE A 79 -15.40 7.96 17.94
N ARG A 80 -15.63 7.89 19.26
CA ARG A 80 -16.96 8.02 19.86
C ARG A 80 -17.59 9.37 19.55
N GLU A 81 -16.82 10.45 19.68
CA GLU A 81 -17.26 11.82 19.37
C GLU A 81 -17.59 11.96 17.88
N PHE A 82 -16.70 11.50 17.00
CA PHE A 82 -16.91 11.50 15.55
C PHE A 82 -18.20 10.76 15.14
N LYS A 83 -18.49 9.62 15.77
CA LYS A 83 -19.72 8.85 15.51
C LYS A 83 -20.99 9.57 16.00
N LYS A 84 -20.90 10.36 17.07
CA LYS A 84 -22.02 11.16 17.60
C LYS A 84 -22.31 12.40 16.75
N GLU A 85 -21.33 12.88 16.00
CA GLU A 85 -21.44 14.11 15.22
C GLU A 85 -22.44 13.95 14.04
N ILE A 86 -23.59 14.63 14.14
CA ILE A 86 -24.55 14.74 13.04
C ILE A 86 -24.04 15.80 12.07
N ARG A 87 -23.15 15.39 11.16
CA ARG A 87 -22.72 16.26 10.06
C ARG A 87 -23.84 16.41 9.04
N THR A 88 -24.37 17.63 8.90
CA THR A 88 -25.32 18.05 7.86
C THR A 88 -24.60 18.51 6.60
N SER A 89 -23.49 17.86 6.25
CA SER A 89 -22.70 18.23 5.08
C SER A 89 -23.50 17.94 3.79
N LYS A 90 -23.81 19.01 3.05
CA LYS A 90 -24.29 18.90 1.67
C LYS A 90 -23.13 18.42 0.80
N PHE A 91 -23.04 17.12 0.54
CA PHE A 91 -22.05 16.57 -0.38
C PHE A 91 -22.43 16.87 -1.84
N LYS A 92 -21.44 17.20 -2.67
CA LYS A 92 -21.63 17.30 -4.12
C LYS A 92 -22.07 15.92 -4.66
N LYS A 93 -23.28 15.83 -5.20
CA LYS A 93 -23.79 14.59 -5.81
C LYS A 93 -22.88 14.11 -6.94
N VAL A 94 -22.66 12.80 -6.99
CA VAL A 94 -22.03 12.11 -8.10
C VAL A 94 -22.87 12.34 -9.36
N GLN A 95 -22.20 12.71 -10.44
CA GLN A 95 -22.81 12.84 -11.76
C GLN A 95 -22.56 11.60 -12.62
N PRO A 96 -23.49 11.23 -13.52
CA PRO A 96 -23.27 10.11 -14.44
C PRO A 96 -22.01 10.27 -15.30
N SER A 97 -21.63 11.51 -15.64
CA SER A 97 -20.42 11.82 -16.40
C SER A 97 -19.13 11.40 -15.68
N GLU A 98 -19.10 11.43 -14.35
CA GLU A 98 -17.95 10.97 -13.55
C GLU A 98 -17.76 9.46 -13.68
N ILE A 99 -18.87 8.70 -13.65
CA ILE A 99 -18.86 7.24 -13.84
C ILE A 99 -18.46 6.89 -15.27
N ILE A 100 -19.04 7.56 -16.27
CA ILE A 100 -18.70 7.37 -17.68
C ILE A 100 -17.21 7.64 -17.93
N CYS A 101 -16.69 8.74 -17.37
CA CYS A 101 -15.29 9.09 -17.47
C CYS A 101 -14.40 7.99 -16.89
N PHE A 102 -14.72 7.48 -15.70
CA PHE A 102 -13.98 6.37 -15.10
C PHE A 102 -14.00 5.11 -15.99
N ILE A 103 -15.20 4.67 -16.42
CA ILE A 103 -15.37 3.47 -17.28
C ILE A 103 -14.64 3.63 -18.62
N LYS A 104 -14.55 4.85 -19.17
CA LYS A 104 -13.77 5.10 -20.39
C LYS A 104 -12.28 4.77 -20.19
N HIS A 105 -11.71 5.14 -19.05
CA HIS A 105 -10.28 5.03 -18.78
C HIS A 105 -9.83 3.70 -18.12
N ILE A 106 -10.75 2.85 -17.65
CA ILE A 106 -10.35 1.55 -17.10
C ILE A 106 -9.72 0.63 -18.17
N LYS A 107 -8.65 -0.07 -17.78
CA LYS A 107 -7.96 -1.05 -18.63
C LYS A 107 -8.81 -2.32 -18.74
N ILE A 108 -9.11 -2.77 -19.96
CA ILE A 108 -10.06 -3.87 -20.23
C ILE A 108 -9.57 -5.20 -19.62
N ASN A 109 -8.28 -5.53 -19.78
CA ASN A 109 -7.72 -6.84 -19.45
C ASN A 109 -7.24 -6.96 -17.99
N LYS A 110 -7.83 -6.20 -17.06
CA LYS A 110 -7.54 -6.33 -15.63
C LYS A 110 -8.36 -7.47 -15.03
N ALA A 111 -7.75 -8.21 -14.12
CA ALA A 111 -8.42 -9.27 -13.38
C ALA A 111 -9.60 -8.70 -12.56
N PRO A 112 -10.76 -9.38 -12.56
CA PRO A 112 -11.92 -8.98 -11.76
C PRO A 112 -11.67 -9.20 -10.26
N GLY A 113 -12.52 -8.59 -9.44
CA GLY A 113 -12.56 -8.85 -7.99
C GLY A 113 -13.27 -10.16 -7.68
N ILE A 114 -13.66 -10.34 -6.41
CA ILE A 114 -14.40 -11.52 -5.94
C ILE A 114 -15.80 -11.63 -6.56
N ASP A 115 -16.37 -10.51 -6.99
CA ASP A 115 -17.66 -10.41 -7.70
C ASP A 115 -17.61 -10.92 -9.15
N SER A 116 -16.42 -11.24 -9.66
CA SER A 116 -16.19 -11.69 -11.03
C SER A 116 -16.64 -10.69 -12.12
N ILE A 117 -16.91 -9.44 -11.76
CA ILE A 117 -17.31 -8.39 -12.73
C ILE A 117 -16.05 -7.86 -13.43
N ALA A 118 -15.87 -8.24 -14.69
CA ALA A 118 -14.73 -7.80 -15.49
C ALA A 118 -14.90 -6.38 -16.01
N ASN A 119 -13.78 -5.68 -16.23
CA ASN A 119 -13.80 -4.32 -16.80
C ASN A 119 -14.42 -4.27 -18.20
N LYS A 120 -14.31 -5.36 -18.98
CA LYS A 120 -15.01 -5.50 -20.27
C LYS A 120 -16.53 -5.38 -20.10
N MET A 121 -17.11 -5.95 -19.04
CA MET A 121 -18.55 -5.87 -18.78
C MET A 121 -18.95 -4.42 -18.48
N LEU A 122 -18.15 -3.73 -17.66
CA LEU A 122 -18.40 -2.32 -17.30
C LEU A 122 -18.39 -1.39 -18.52
N LYS A 123 -17.49 -1.63 -19.49
CA LYS A 123 -17.44 -0.85 -20.74
C LYS A 123 -18.66 -1.04 -21.65
N ASN A 124 -19.42 -2.11 -21.46
CA ASN A 124 -20.61 -2.43 -22.25
C ASN A 124 -21.92 -2.16 -21.47
N LEU A 125 -21.87 -1.43 -20.36
CA LEU A 125 -23.06 -1.12 -19.57
C LEU A 125 -24.01 -0.16 -20.32
N PRO A 126 -25.32 -0.46 -20.36
CA PRO A 126 -26.32 0.50 -20.84
C PRO A 126 -26.39 1.76 -19.96
N LEU A 127 -26.75 2.89 -20.55
CA LEU A 127 -26.89 4.17 -19.84
C LEU A 127 -27.83 4.07 -18.62
N LYS A 128 -28.94 3.31 -18.74
CA LYS A 128 -29.88 3.07 -17.63
C LYS A 128 -29.18 2.46 -16.40
N ILE A 129 -28.20 1.59 -16.61
CA ILE A 129 -27.44 0.99 -15.50
C ILE A 129 -26.46 2.00 -14.91
N ILE A 130 -25.83 2.84 -15.73
CA ILE A 130 -24.96 3.93 -15.26
C ILE A 130 -25.73 4.92 -14.36
N LEU A 131 -26.97 5.25 -14.72
CA LEU A 131 -27.83 6.09 -13.89
C LEU A 131 -28.14 5.43 -12.54
N LYS A 132 -28.48 4.13 -12.53
CA LYS A 132 -28.68 3.37 -11.29
C LYS A 132 -27.41 3.30 -10.43
N LEU A 133 -26.23 3.09 -11.04
CA LEU A 133 -24.97 3.13 -10.31
C LEU A 133 -24.72 4.51 -9.69
N THR A 134 -25.07 5.58 -10.40
CA THR A 134 -24.99 6.96 -9.89
C THR A 134 -25.86 7.14 -8.65
N GLU A 135 -27.08 6.62 -8.67
CA GLU A 135 -27.97 6.61 -7.51
C GLU A 135 -27.38 5.82 -6.35
N ILE A 136 -26.82 4.63 -6.59
CA ILE A 136 -26.17 3.81 -5.55
C ILE A 136 -25.05 4.60 -4.87
N PHE A 137 -24.13 5.20 -5.65
CA PHE A 137 -23.04 6.00 -5.06
C PHE A 137 -23.55 7.23 -4.31
N ASN A 138 -24.61 7.89 -4.80
CA ASN A 138 -25.22 9.00 -4.07
C ASN A 138 -25.86 8.56 -2.76
N HIS A 139 -26.51 7.39 -2.72
CA HIS A 139 -27.04 6.81 -1.47
C HIS A 139 -25.92 6.42 -0.51
N MET A 140 -24.83 5.82 -1.00
CA MET A 140 -23.66 5.51 -0.16
C MET A 140 -23.13 6.74 0.56
N LEU A 141 -23.10 7.88 -0.13
CA LEU A 141 -22.64 9.15 0.45
C LEU A 141 -23.67 9.75 1.39
N LYS A 142 -24.95 9.72 1.02
CA LYS A 142 -26.05 10.19 1.86
C LYS A 142 -26.11 9.43 3.19
N PHE A 143 -25.97 8.11 3.13
CA PHE A 143 -26.01 7.22 4.29
C PHE A 143 -24.65 7.00 4.95
N ARG A 144 -23.57 7.60 4.40
CA ARG A 144 -22.18 7.41 4.86
C ARG A 144 -21.79 5.94 4.99
N HIS A 145 -22.35 5.11 4.12
CA HIS A 145 -22.21 3.67 4.17
C HIS A 145 -21.53 3.18 2.89
N PHE A 146 -20.36 2.55 3.05
CA PHE A 146 -19.70 1.84 1.98
C PHE A 146 -20.05 0.34 2.07
N PRO A 147 -20.54 -0.30 0.98
CA PRO A 147 -20.97 -1.70 1.00
C PRO A 147 -19.86 -2.66 1.40
N ASN A 148 -20.15 -3.62 2.29
CA ASN A 148 -19.15 -4.59 2.75
C ASN A 148 -18.64 -5.51 1.64
N CYS A 149 -19.50 -5.90 0.69
CA CYS A 149 -19.10 -6.69 -0.48
C CYS A 149 -18.07 -5.96 -1.36
N TRP A 150 -18.05 -4.63 -1.35
CA TRP A 150 -17.06 -3.83 -2.07
C TRP A 150 -15.76 -3.63 -1.26
N LYS A 151 -15.78 -3.81 0.06
CA LYS A 151 -14.56 -3.80 0.90
C LYS A 151 -13.77 -5.10 0.82
N THR A 152 -14.40 -6.17 0.32
CA THR A 152 -13.81 -7.51 0.31
C THR A 152 -12.97 -7.70 -0.94
N ALA A 153 -11.68 -7.96 -0.74
CA ALA A 153 -10.74 -8.21 -1.84
C ALA A 153 -10.47 -9.71 -2.01
N ARG A 154 -10.31 -10.14 -3.26
CA ARG A 154 -9.68 -11.43 -3.54
C ARG A 154 -8.17 -11.30 -3.39
N VAL A 155 -7.56 -12.07 -2.49
CA VAL A 155 -6.11 -12.06 -2.28
C VAL A 155 -5.43 -12.96 -3.30
N LEU A 156 -4.45 -12.43 -4.02
CA LEU A 156 -3.61 -13.18 -4.95
C LEU A 156 -2.15 -13.16 -4.46
N PRO A 157 -1.55 -14.32 -4.17
CA PRO A 157 -0.13 -14.38 -3.84
C PRO A 157 0.73 -14.18 -5.10
N ILE A 158 1.77 -13.35 -4.98
CA ILE A 158 2.79 -13.15 -6.01
C ILE A 158 4.15 -13.44 -5.41
N LEU A 159 4.98 -14.23 -6.09
CA LEU A 159 6.35 -14.49 -5.65
C LEU A 159 7.18 -13.19 -5.65
N LYS A 160 7.88 -12.93 -4.55
CA LYS A 160 8.88 -11.86 -4.45
C LYS A 160 10.07 -12.21 -5.37
N PRO A 161 10.60 -11.25 -6.14
CA PRO A 161 11.73 -11.50 -7.03
C PRO A 161 12.92 -12.15 -6.29
N GLY A 162 13.47 -13.23 -6.87
CA GLY A 162 14.67 -13.90 -6.34
C GLY A 162 14.50 -14.67 -5.04
N LYS A 163 13.28 -14.90 -4.54
CA LYS A 163 13.03 -15.68 -3.31
C LYS A 163 12.61 -17.12 -3.63
N ASP A 164 12.95 -18.04 -2.72
CA ASP A 164 12.62 -19.47 -2.85
C ASP A 164 11.09 -19.68 -2.81
N PRO A 165 10.48 -20.20 -3.87
CA PRO A 165 9.03 -20.36 -3.97
C PRO A 165 8.45 -21.47 -3.08
N THR A 166 9.27 -22.29 -2.43
CA THR A 166 8.80 -23.34 -1.51
C THR A 166 8.43 -22.82 -0.13
N HIS A 167 8.72 -21.54 0.16
CA HIS A 167 8.46 -20.92 1.46
C HIS A 167 7.34 -19.87 1.40
N PRO A 168 6.34 -19.89 2.31
CA PRO A 168 5.24 -18.94 2.32
C PRO A 168 5.67 -17.47 2.42
N VAL A 169 6.76 -17.19 3.16
CA VAL A 169 7.35 -15.84 3.32
C VAL A 169 7.83 -15.22 2.01
N SER A 170 8.04 -16.03 0.98
CA SER A 170 8.46 -15.57 -0.34
C SER A 170 7.31 -14.96 -1.15
N TYR A 171 6.07 -15.07 -0.71
CA TYR A 171 4.91 -14.52 -1.40
C TYR A 171 4.49 -13.17 -0.82
N ARG A 172 4.09 -12.23 -1.68
CA ARG A 172 3.40 -10.98 -1.32
C ARG A 172 1.93 -11.09 -1.68
N ARG A 173 1.05 -10.53 -0.85
CA ARG A 173 -0.37 -10.43 -1.16
C ARG A 173 -0.64 -9.28 -2.13
N ILE A 174 -1.46 -9.53 -3.14
CA ILE A 174 -2.11 -8.47 -3.93
C ILE A 174 -3.62 -8.59 -3.74
N SER A 175 -4.22 -7.54 -3.19
CA SER A 175 -5.66 -7.45 -3.00
C SER A 175 -6.33 -6.98 -4.28
N LEU A 176 -7.16 -7.85 -4.87
CA LEU A 176 -8.00 -7.53 -6.02
C LEU A 176 -9.38 -7.08 -5.54
N LEU A 177 -9.53 -5.76 -5.33
CA LEU A 177 -10.84 -5.16 -5.05
C LEU A 177 -11.76 -5.17 -6.29
N PRO A 178 -13.08 -5.34 -6.10
CA PRO A 178 -14.10 -5.08 -7.11
C PRO A 178 -13.87 -3.76 -7.83
N THR A 179 -14.09 -3.71 -9.15
CA THR A 179 -13.87 -2.47 -9.91
C THR A 179 -14.84 -1.36 -9.49
N LEU A 180 -16.07 -1.72 -9.09
CA LEU A 180 -17.03 -0.75 -8.52
C LEU A 180 -16.58 -0.20 -7.16
N SER A 181 -15.84 -0.97 -6.35
CA SER A 181 -15.19 -0.45 -5.14
C SER A 181 -14.20 0.65 -5.50
N LYS A 182 -13.31 0.36 -6.46
CA LYS A 182 -12.30 1.31 -6.94
C LYS A 182 -12.94 2.57 -7.53
N LEU A 183 -14.05 2.43 -8.24
CA LEU A 183 -14.84 3.57 -8.70
C LEU A 183 -15.34 4.40 -7.52
N GLY A 184 -15.92 3.78 -6.49
CA GLY A 184 -16.37 4.46 -5.28
C GLY A 184 -15.24 5.23 -4.59
N GLU A 185 -14.08 4.61 -4.43
CA GLU A 185 -12.88 5.25 -3.90
C GLU A 185 -12.44 6.45 -4.75
N LYS A 186 -12.41 6.31 -6.08
CA LYS A 186 -12.07 7.42 -6.99
C LYS A 186 -13.07 8.56 -6.91
N LEU A 187 -14.37 8.26 -6.79
CA LEU A 187 -15.42 9.27 -6.63
C LEU A 187 -15.28 10.03 -5.31
N ILE A 188 -14.87 9.35 -4.23
CA ILE A 188 -14.57 10.00 -2.95
C ILE A 188 -13.33 10.89 -3.10
N LEU A 189 -12.28 10.42 -3.78
CA LEU A 189 -11.02 11.17 -3.97
C LEU A 189 -11.09 12.35 -4.92
N ASN A 190 -11.96 12.26 -5.93
CA ASN A 190 -12.21 13.37 -6.84
C ASN A 190 -12.98 14.52 -6.14
N ARG A 191 -13.52 14.26 -4.94
CA ARG A 191 -14.00 15.33 -4.07
C ARG A 191 -12.82 15.98 -3.39
N HIS A 192 -12.89 17.29 -3.22
CA HIS A 192 -11.82 18.03 -2.57
C HIS A 192 -11.59 17.53 -1.14
N PHE A 193 -10.35 17.60 -0.69
CA PHE A 193 -9.98 17.40 0.71
C PHE A 193 -9.57 18.73 1.33
N THR A 194 -9.79 18.84 2.64
CA THR A 194 -9.20 19.86 3.52
C THR A 194 -8.42 19.13 4.60
N VAL A 195 -7.33 19.75 5.07
CA VAL A 195 -6.56 19.24 6.19
C VAL A 195 -6.86 20.13 7.39
N LEU A 196 -7.36 19.54 8.47
CA LEU A 196 -7.55 20.22 9.74
C LEU A 196 -6.26 20.09 10.57
N VAL A 197 -5.68 21.23 10.96
CA VAL A 197 -4.58 21.27 11.92
C VAL A 197 -5.05 22.04 13.15
N LYS A 198 -5.13 21.34 14.29
CA LYS A 198 -5.75 21.85 15.52
C LYS A 198 -7.20 22.29 15.26
N ASN A 199 -7.43 23.59 15.11
CA ASN A 199 -8.75 24.22 14.92
C ASN A 199 -8.84 25.02 13.61
N SER A 200 -7.96 24.75 12.64
CA SER A 200 -7.92 25.50 11.38
C SER A 200 -7.87 24.57 10.18
N ASP A 201 -8.82 24.74 9.27
CA ASP A 201 -8.89 23.99 8.02
C ASP A 201 -8.00 24.62 6.93
N SER A 202 -7.37 23.78 6.12
CA SER A 202 -6.71 24.21 4.90
C SER A 202 -7.73 24.64 3.84
N THR A 203 -7.26 25.37 2.82
CA THR A 203 -8.02 25.52 1.57
C THR A 203 -8.27 24.16 0.92
N SER A 204 -9.42 24.04 0.26
CA SER A 204 -9.90 22.82 -0.41
C SER A 204 -9.04 22.49 -1.63
N ARG A 205 -8.45 21.28 -1.68
CA ARG A 205 -7.55 20.81 -2.76
C ARG A 205 -8.03 19.50 -3.37
N LYS A 206 -7.63 19.21 -4.62
CA LYS A 206 -7.88 17.92 -5.28
C LYS A 206 -6.60 17.08 -5.24
N PHE A 207 -6.74 15.77 -5.12
CA PHE A 207 -5.61 14.85 -5.33
C PHE A 207 -5.21 14.86 -6.81
N GLN A 208 -3.93 15.08 -7.11
CA GLN A 208 -3.36 14.83 -8.45
C GLN A 208 -2.96 13.36 -8.56
N ASP A 209 -3.12 12.76 -9.74
CA ASP A 209 -3.14 11.30 -9.95
C ASP A 209 -1.86 10.56 -9.50
N GLY A 210 -2.08 9.45 -8.77
CA GLY A 210 -1.14 8.45 -8.25
C GLY A 210 -1.89 7.72 -7.12
N VAL A 211 -2.02 6.39 -7.01
CA VAL A 211 -0.97 5.38 -6.79
C VAL A 211 -1.63 3.98 -6.96
N PRO A 212 -0.92 2.95 -7.46
CA PRO A 212 -1.27 1.53 -7.28
C PRO A 212 -0.43 0.93 -6.13
N GLN A 213 -0.95 0.17 -5.16
CA GLN A 213 -1.63 -1.13 -5.32
C GLN A 213 -2.63 -1.43 -4.20
N GLY A 214 -3.74 -2.10 -4.54
CA GLY A 214 -4.69 -2.71 -3.60
C GLY A 214 -5.96 -1.90 -3.35
N GLY A 215 -5.88 -0.57 -3.30
CA GLY A 215 -6.99 0.40 -3.21
C GLY A 215 -6.49 1.80 -3.56
N ILE A 216 -7.36 2.68 -4.03
CA ILE A 216 -7.01 4.07 -4.40
C ILE A 216 -6.88 4.94 -3.14
N LEU A 217 -7.67 4.66 -2.09
CA LEU A 217 -7.62 5.41 -0.82
C LEU A 217 -6.45 5.02 0.09
N ALA A 218 -5.97 3.78 0.02
CA ALA A 218 -5.00 3.25 0.99
C ALA A 218 -3.71 4.08 1.11
N PRO A 219 -3.05 4.52 0.01
CA PRO A 219 -1.85 5.35 0.09
C PRO A 219 -2.10 6.71 0.74
N ILE A 220 -3.29 7.29 0.54
CA ILE A 220 -3.66 8.59 1.11
C ILE A 220 -3.91 8.46 2.61
N ILE A 221 -4.61 7.40 3.03
CA ILE A 221 -4.81 7.10 4.45
C ILE A 221 -3.45 6.89 5.14
N PHE A 222 -2.52 6.20 4.48
CA PHE A 222 -1.17 6.00 5.00
C PHE A 222 -0.43 7.35 5.18
N VAL A 223 -0.48 8.25 4.20
CA VAL A 223 0.12 9.60 4.33
C VAL A 223 -0.50 10.38 5.49
N LEU A 224 -1.83 10.34 5.64
CA LEU A 224 -2.50 11.01 6.76
C LEU A 224 -2.08 10.42 8.12
N TYR A 225 -1.89 9.11 8.18
CA TYR A 225 -1.44 8.41 9.38
C TYR A 225 0.02 8.74 9.74
N MET A 226 0.88 8.97 8.75
CA MET A 226 2.28 9.37 8.96
C MET A 226 2.46 10.88 9.19
N ASN A 227 1.39 11.68 9.13
CA ASN A 227 1.47 13.15 9.04
C ASN A 227 2.06 13.83 10.29
N ASP A 228 1.98 13.17 11.45
CA ASP A 228 2.50 13.71 12.72
C ASP A 228 3.85 13.09 13.13
N ILE A 229 4.54 12.42 12.21
CA ILE A 229 5.90 11.91 12.45
C ILE A 229 6.81 13.04 12.96
N PRO A 230 7.63 12.81 14.01
CA PRO A 230 8.40 13.87 14.65
C PRO A 230 9.32 14.58 13.65
N GLN A 231 9.30 15.91 13.63
CA GLN A 231 10.19 16.73 12.81
C GLN A 231 11.15 17.52 13.73
N VAL A 232 12.46 17.44 13.48
CA VAL A 232 13.49 18.07 14.30
C VAL A 232 14.47 18.83 13.40
N ARG A 233 14.86 20.06 13.76
CA ARG A 233 15.66 20.98 12.91
C ARG A 233 16.97 20.40 12.36
N ASN A 234 17.60 19.47 13.07
CA ASN A 234 18.89 18.88 12.68
C ASN A 234 18.77 17.49 12.06
N ILE A 235 17.55 17.09 11.70
CA ILE A 235 17.24 15.79 11.09
C ILE A 235 16.44 16.03 9.82
N MET A 236 16.91 15.46 8.73
CA MET A 236 16.17 15.42 7.47
C MET A 236 15.51 14.05 7.35
N ILE A 237 14.21 14.04 7.09
CA ILE A 237 13.42 12.83 6.90
C ILE A 237 12.92 12.82 5.46
N SER A 238 13.14 11.71 4.76
CA SER A 238 12.57 11.45 3.45
C SER A 238 11.67 10.22 3.55
N LEU A 239 10.41 10.38 3.14
CA LEU A 239 9.38 9.34 3.20
C LEU A 239 8.96 8.96 1.78
N TYR A 240 8.97 7.67 1.49
CA TYR A 240 8.41 7.12 0.26
C TYR A 240 7.63 5.84 0.58
N ALA A 241 6.31 5.97 0.75
CA ALA A 241 5.46 4.88 1.25
C ALA A 241 6.05 4.27 2.54
N ASP A 242 6.34 2.97 2.56
CA ASP A 242 6.92 2.27 3.71
C ASP A 242 8.44 2.52 3.89
N ASP A 243 9.13 3.05 2.89
CA ASP A 243 10.54 3.39 2.98
C ASP A 243 10.74 4.76 3.67
N THR A 244 11.53 4.77 4.74
CA THR A 244 11.87 5.98 5.49
C THR A 244 13.38 6.14 5.60
N ALA A 245 13.91 7.23 5.07
CA ALA A 245 15.31 7.61 5.23
C ALA A 245 15.44 8.75 6.23
N ILE A 246 16.33 8.57 7.21
CA ILE A 246 16.61 9.56 8.28
C ILE A 246 18.07 9.97 8.13
N LEU A 247 18.29 11.26 7.91
CA LEU A 247 19.61 11.82 7.70
C LEU A 247 19.93 12.84 8.79
N SER A 248 21.12 12.70 9.38
CA SER A 248 21.74 13.66 10.28
C SER A 248 23.09 14.07 9.72
N GLN A 249 23.47 15.33 9.92
CA GLN A 249 24.71 15.89 9.39
C GLN A 249 25.50 16.59 10.49
N GLY A 250 26.83 16.53 10.40
CA GLY A 250 27.73 17.16 11.35
C GLY A 250 29.15 17.25 10.80
N LYS A 251 29.94 18.20 11.31
CA LYS A 251 31.37 18.35 10.95
C LYS A 251 32.25 17.18 11.43
N THR A 252 31.79 16.48 12.46
CA THR A 252 32.42 15.27 13.02
C THR A 252 31.37 14.18 13.17
N SER A 253 31.79 12.91 13.24
CA SER A 253 30.91 11.76 13.45
C SER A 253 30.01 11.96 14.68
N ASP A 254 30.57 12.35 15.82
CA ASP A 254 29.81 12.58 17.05
C ASP A 254 28.73 13.65 16.90
N LYS A 255 29.03 14.73 16.17
CA LYS A 255 28.07 15.81 15.94
C LYS A 255 26.93 15.41 15.01
N ALA A 256 27.11 14.41 14.16
CA ALA A 256 26.04 13.82 13.37
C ALA A 256 25.25 12.76 14.15
N ILE A 257 25.92 11.98 15.00
CA ILE A 257 25.34 10.80 15.65
C ILE A 257 24.52 11.16 16.88
N VAL A 258 24.96 12.11 17.69
CA VAL A 258 24.21 12.51 18.89
C VAL A 258 22.79 13.00 18.54
N PRO A 259 22.59 13.91 17.56
CA PRO A 259 21.25 14.28 17.09
C PRO A 259 20.46 13.10 16.53
N LEU A 260 21.10 12.23 15.75
CA LEU A 260 20.46 11.05 15.17
C LEU A 260 19.93 10.11 16.26
N GLN A 261 20.76 9.78 17.25
CA GLN A 261 20.39 8.87 18.33
C GLN A 261 19.28 9.45 19.22
N ASN A 262 19.30 10.76 19.47
CA ASN A 262 18.22 11.43 20.19
C ASN A 262 16.92 11.44 19.38
N TYR A 263 17.00 11.65 18.07
CA TYR A 263 15.85 11.56 17.19
C TYR A 263 15.27 10.14 17.16
N LEU A 264 16.11 9.11 17.08
CA LEU A 264 15.67 7.72 17.10
C LEU A 264 14.89 7.39 18.38
N LYS A 265 15.29 7.91 19.55
CA LYS A 265 14.50 7.76 20.80
C LYS A 265 13.10 8.38 20.69
N ASN A 266 12.99 9.57 20.10
CA ASN A 266 11.70 10.23 19.89
C ASN A 266 10.84 9.45 18.87
N LEU A 267 11.48 8.94 17.83
CA LEU A 267 10.84 8.10 16.82
C LEU A 267 10.34 6.78 17.42
N GLU A 268 11.13 6.11 18.26
CA GLU A 268 10.75 4.89 18.97
C GLU A 268 9.48 5.12 19.80
N ALA A 269 9.43 6.21 20.57
CA ALA A 269 8.25 6.57 21.36
C ALA A 269 7.02 6.83 20.46
N TRP A 270 7.21 7.51 19.33
CA TRP A 270 6.15 7.76 18.35
C TRP A 270 5.65 6.46 17.67
N LEU A 271 6.57 5.56 17.29
CA LEU A 271 6.25 4.24 16.72
C LEU A 271 5.43 3.39 17.71
N VAL A 272 5.82 3.38 18.99
CA VAL A 272 5.06 2.71 20.05
C VAL A 272 3.69 3.33 20.22
N ARG A 273 3.61 4.67 20.31
CA ARG A 273 2.37 5.41 20.45
C ARG A 273 1.35 5.07 19.36
N TRP A 274 1.82 4.96 18.11
CA TRP A 274 0.96 4.67 16.96
C TRP A 274 0.85 3.17 16.63
N LYS A 275 1.48 2.28 17.41
CA LYS A 275 1.49 0.83 17.19
C LYS A 275 2.13 0.40 15.86
N ILE A 276 3.17 1.11 15.43
CA ILE A 276 3.93 0.80 14.22
C ILE A 276 5.12 -0.06 14.60
N LYS A 277 5.21 -1.26 14.02
CA LYS A 277 6.33 -2.18 14.24
C LYS A 277 7.43 -1.91 13.23
N LEU A 278 8.59 -1.46 13.71
CA LEU A 278 9.78 -1.32 12.88
C LEU A 278 10.44 -2.69 12.65
N ASN A 279 10.89 -2.93 11.43
CA ASN A 279 11.73 -4.09 11.11
C ASN A 279 13.21 -3.72 11.31
N VAL A 280 13.71 -3.98 12.52
CA VAL A 280 15.10 -3.65 12.89
C VAL A 280 16.11 -4.40 12.01
N ASP A 281 15.84 -5.67 11.68
CA ASP A 281 16.74 -6.50 10.85
C ASP A 281 16.91 -5.98 9.41
N ARG A 282 15.95 -5.19 8.93
CA ARG A 282 16.03 -4.53 7.62
C ARG A 282 16.47 -3.07 7.71
N THR A 283 16.64 -2.56 8.91
CA THR A 283 17.09 -1.19 9.12
C THR A 283 18.61 -1.16 9.00
N GLU A 284 19.12 -0.25 8.18
CA GLU A 284 20.54 -0.18 7.85
C GLU A 284 21.05 1.24 8.08
N ALA A 285 22.28 1.37 8.58
CA ALA A 285 22.94 2.65 8.76
C ALA A 285 24.05 2.84 7.71
N ILE A 286 24.14 4.05 7.15
CA ILE A 286 25.14 4.40 6.13
C ILE A 286 25.84 5.68 6.55
N LEU A 287 27.17 5.65 6.58
CA LEU A 287 28.00 6.81 6.91
C LEU A 287 28.60 7.38 5.62
N PHE A 288 28.30 8.64 5.33
CA PHE A 288 28.91 9.39 4.23
C PHE A 288 30.01 10.30 4.80
N ASN A 289 31.27 9.89 4.66
CA ASN A 289 32.44 10.69 5.07
C ASN A 289 33.54 10.62 3.99
N ARG A 290 34.36 11.67 3.88
CA ARG A 290 35.57 11.70 3.04
C ARG A 290 36.73 10.96 3.69
N LYS A 291 36.72 10.79 5.02
CA LYS A 291 37.73 10.06 5.80
C LYS A 291 37.23 8.67 6.16
N ASN A 292 38.14 7.70 6.22
CA ASN A 292 37.87 6.33 6.62
C ASN A 292 37.93 6.23 8.16
N ASP A 293 37.03 6.95 8.83
CA ASP A 293 36.93 6.98 10.30
C ASP A 293 36.19 5.73 10.82
N ASP A 294 36.39 5.40 12.10
CA ASP A 294 35.65 4.35 12.78
C ASP A 294 34.15 4.60 12.78
N TRP A 295 33.38 3.52 12.64
CA TRP A 295 31.94 3.59 12.48
C TRP A 295 31.28 3.76 13.86
N PRO A 296 30.55 4.85 14.08
CA PRO A 296 29.93 5.14 15.38
C PRO A 296 28.82 4.14 15.70
N LYS A 297 28.54 3.86 16.97
CA LYS A 297 27.47 2.92 17.34
C LYS A 297 26.12 3.63 17.38
N VAL A 298 25.20 3.25 16.48
CA VAL A 298 23.80 3.69 16.50
C VAL A 298 22.93 2.52 16.92
N LYS A 299 21.94 2.80 17.77
CA LYS A 299 21.02 1.80 18.32
C LYS A 299 19.58 2.19 18.07
N VAL A 300 18.73 1.19 17.82
CA VAL A 300 17.27 1.32 17.79
C VAL A 300 16.69 0.26 18.71
N TYR A 301 15.82 0.68 19.63
CA TYR A 301 15.31 -0.15 20.74
C TYR A 301 16.44 -0.80 21.56
N GLY A 302 17.59 -0.13 21.67
CA GLY A 302 18.79 -0.66 22.33
C GLY A 302 19.61 -1.65 21.50
N THR A 303 19.09 -2.13 20.37
CA THR A 303 19.79 -3.03 19.44
C THR A 303 20.70 -2.24 18.50
N PRO A 304 21.99 -2.59 18.36
CA PRO A 304 22.88 -1.97 17.38
C PRO A 304 22.41 -2.20 15.95
N ILE A 305 22.46 -1.14 15.13
CA ILE A 305 22.16 -1.24 13.69
C ILE A 305 23.41 -1.66 12.92
N GLU A 306 23.24 -2.52 11.92
CA GLU A 306 24.32 -2.89 11.01
C GLU A 306 24.69 -1.72 10.09
N TRP A 307 26.00 -1.50 9.93
CA TRP A 307 26.53 -0.46 9.08
C TRP A 307 26.96 -0.99 7.71
N LYS A 308 26.55 -0.32 6.63
CA LYS A 308 26.93 -0.67 5.26
C LYS A 308 27.76 0.39 4.57
N LYS A 309 28.78 -0.08 3.82
CA LYS A 309 29.72 0.73 3.02
C LYS A 309 29.14 1.27 1.72
N ARG A 310 28.01 0.73 1.23
CA ARG A 310 27.40 1.14 -0.04
C ARG A 310 25.90 0.86 -0.02
N SER A 311 25.10 1.80 -0.54
CA SER A 311 23.69 1.60 -0.83
C SER A 311 23.50 1.05 -2.24
N GLU A 312 22.77 -0.04 -2.41
CA GLU A 312 22.11 -0.36 -3.68
C GLU A 312 20.89 0.55 -3.83
N ILE A 313 21.11 1.81 -4.23
CA ILE A 313 20.00 2.67 -4.64
C ILE A 313 19.56 2.15 -6.01
N PHE A 314 18.47 1.38 -6.04
CA PHE A 314 17.78 1.01 -7.28
C PHE A 314 17.10 2.25 -7.87
N GLY A 315 17.90 3.11 -8.49
CA GLY A 315 17.47 4.24 -9.31
C GLY A 315 17.95 4.01 -10.74
N GLY A 316 17.14 3.31 -11.54
CA GLY A 316 17.34 3.24 -12.98
C GLY A 316 17.03 4.59 -13.61
N CYS A 317 18.05 5.41 -13.83
CA CYS A 317 18.04 6.42 -14.88
C CYS A 317 18.81 5.85 -16.07
N SER A 318 18.10 5.56 -17.15
CA SER A 318 18.68 5.29 -18.46
C SER A 318 18.08 6.29 -19.44
N GLY A 319 18.94 7.15 -19.99
CA GLY A 319 18.68 8.01 -21.17
C GLY A 319 18.06 9.34 -20.85
#